data_AF-A0A938EPN3-F1
#
_entry.id   AF-A0A938EPN3-F1
#
_cell.length_a   1.000
_cell.length_b   1.000
_cell.length_c   1.000
_cell.angle_alpha   90.00
_cell.angle_beta   90.00
_cell.angle_gamma   90.00
#
_symmetry.space_group_name_H-M   'P 1'
#
loop_
_entity.id
_entity.type
_entity.pdbx_description
1 polymer ?
#
loop_
_entity_poly.entity_id
_entity_poly.type
_entity_poly.pdbx_seq_one_letter_code
_entity_poly.pdbx_strand_id
1 'polypeptide(L)'
;MSTKESPFPAAPVEAEWRRQSDLTRFYALFPSSALARDIFNIVEGQRIEALIRRQYPGIRRDMDLIQEQTLLRREEMGTSPADLPEVGQVIDALMVSTMDGEPPFDDMPAHVREASEGAIAMLPEVEAEGATVGDTARVTARIYSMIDEVMQAGRRGITEPFSDDAMNQQARKPEQAEGEQETGDVDFNPLDEYEPMEMPPFVPPVMEELVQPESNAMNQIEAEGAEGDAEKDGDTSEEVEAESM
;
A
#
# COMPACT_ATOMS: atom_id res chain seq x y z
N MET A 1 48.53 19.61 8.13
CA MET A 1 47.40 18.82 7.57
C MET A 1 46.14 19.64 7.82
N SER A 2 45.58 20.24 6.78
CA SER A 2 44.47 21.19 6.89
C SER A 2 43.16 20.44 6.73
N THR A 3 42.38 20.33 7.81
CA THR A 3 41.01 19.83 7.78
C THR A 3 40.15 20.85 7.02
N LYS A 4 39.66 20.47 5.84
CA LYS A 4 38.59 21.21 5.17
C LYS A 4 37.30 20.91 5.92
N GLU A 5 36.88 21.83 6.79
CA GLU A 5 35.50 21.85 7.26
C GLU A 5 34.59 22.14 6.06
N SER A 6 33.57 21.30 5.89
CA SER A 6 32.57 21.44 4.84
C SER A 6 31.79 22.75 5.06
N PRO A 7 31.58 23.60 4.03
CA PRO A 7 30.86 24.86 4.16
C PRO A 7 29.35 24.69 4.28
N PHE A 8 28.85 23.44 4.27
CA PHE A 8 27.44 23.15 4.41
C PHE A 8 27.11 22.88 5.88
N PRO A 9 26.20 23.65 6.50
CA PRO A 9 25.69 23.29 7.82
C PRO A 9 25.09 21.88 7.73
N ALA A 10 25.37 21.03 8.72
CA ALA A 10 24.65 19.76 8.85
C ALA A 10 23.16 20.10 8.96
N ALA A 11 22.39 19.78 7.91
CA ALA A 11 20.97 20.11 7.86
C ALA A 11 20.27 19.44 9.05
N PRO A 12 19.53 20.18 9.90
CA PRO A 12 18.65 19.59 10.87
C PRO A 12 17.38 19.18 10.14
N VAL A 13 17.47 18.14 9.31
CA VAL A 13 16.28 17.36 8.96
C VAL A 13 16.15 16.36 10.10
N GLU A 14 15.15 16.59 10.94
CA GLU A 14 14.94 15.97 12.25
C GLU A 14 15.29 14.47 12.25
N ALA A 15 16.06 14.03 13.24
CA ALA A 15 16.51 12.65 13.40
C ALA A 15 15.38 11.60 13.37
N GLU A 16 14.13 12.03 13.58
CA GLU A 16 12.90 11.25 13.40
C GLU A 16 12.75 10.68 11.98
N TRP A 17 13.04 11.49 10.95
CA TRP A 17 12.80 11.15 9.55
C TRP A 17 13.81 10.12 9.01
N ARG A 18 14.98 9.99 9.67
CA ARG A 18 15.97 8.95 9.37
C ARG A 18 15.67 7.61 10.04
N ARG A 19 14.78 7.59 11.05
CA ARG A 19 14.37 6.36 11.75
C ARG A 19 13.18 5.67 11.09
N GLN A 20 12.48 6.34 10.19
CA GLN A 20 11.33 5.80 9.47
C GLN A 20 11.77 5.15 8.16
N SER A 21 11.13 4.03 7.80
CA SER A 21 11.37 3.38 6.51
C SER A 21 10.95 4.29 5.34
N ASP A 22 11.53 4.07 4.16
CA ASP A 22 11.15 4.79 2.94
C ASP A 22 9.65 4.62 2.62
N LEU A 23 9.08 3.44 2.94
CA LEU A 23 7.66 3.15 2.76
C LEU A 23 6.77 3.92 3.72
N THR A 24 7.15 4.00 5.01
CA THR A 24 6.43 4.82 5.99
C THR A 24 6.36 6.28 5.53
N ARG A 25 7.49 6.79 5.01
CA ARG A 25 7.57 8.15 4.46
C ARG A 25 6.74 8.32 3.19
N PHE A 26 6.69 7.31 2.34
CA PHE A 26 5.85 7.30 1.14
C PHE A 26 4.36 7.35 1.49
N TYR A 27 3.86 6.51 2.40
CA TYR A 27 2.45 6.52 2.79
C TYR A 27 2.01 7.82 3.46
N ALA A 28 2.92 8.49 4.18
CA ALA A 28 2.66 9.80 4.78
C ALA A 28 2.48 10.95 3.76
N LEU A 29 2.74 10.71 2.46
CA LEU A 29 2.48 11.69 1.40
C LEU A 29 1.00 11.78 1.01
N PHE A 30 0.19 10.80 1.41
CA PHE A 30 -1.21 10.70 1.04
C PHE A 30 -2.12 11.22 2.15
N PRO A 31 -3.26 11.86 1.82
CA PRO A 31 -4.27 12.25 2.81
C PRO A 31 -4.71 11.06 3.68
N SER A 32 -4.98 9.92 3.05
CA SER A 32 -5.27 8.65 3.71
C SER A 32 -4.12 7.67 3.49
N SER A 33 -3.26 7.55 4.51
CA SER A 33 -2.13 6.62 4.50
C SER A 33 -2.57 5.15 4.48
N ALA A 34 -3.71 4.85 5.12
CA ALA A 34 -4.33 3.52 5.11
C ALA A 34 -4.67 3.08 3.68
N LEU A 35 -5.38 3.92 2.93
CA LEU A 35 -5.75 3.61 1.56
C LEU A 35 -4.53 3.48 0.64
N ALA A 36 -3.54 4.38 0.79
CA ALA A 36 -2.30 4.28 0.01
C ALA A 36 -1.55 2.97 0.29
N ARG A 37 -1.56 2.52 1.56
CA ARG A 37 -0.93 1.27 1.98
C ARG A 37 -1.62 0.05 1.39
N ASP A 38 -2.95 0.01 1.39
CA ASP A 38 -3.70 -1.11 0.83
C ASP A 38 -3.55 -1.21 -0.68
N ILE A 39 -3.66 -0.07 -1.40
CA ILE A 39 -3.37 -0.01 -2.84
C ILE A 39 -1.94 -0.50 -3.10
N PHE A 40 -0.96 -0.02 -2.34
CA PHE A 40 0.43 -0.44 -2.52
C PHE A 40 0.62 -1.94 -2.28
N ASN A 41 0.02 -2.50 -1.22
CA ASN A 41 0.13 -3.93 -0.92
C ASN A 41 -0.45 -4.79 -2.05
N ILE A 42 -1.59 -4.40 -2.62
CA ILE A 42 -2.20 -5.12 -3.74
C ILE A 42 -1.31 -5.05 -4.99
N VAL A 43 -0.89 -3.84 -5.37
CA VAL A 43 -0.08 -3.62 -6.57
C VAL A 43 1.30 -4.27 -6.45
N GLU A 44 1.93 -4.17 -5.27
CA GLU A 44 3.24 -4.78 -5.00
C GLU A 44 3.13 -6.30 -4.94
N GLY A 45 2.06 -6.81 -4.33
CA GLY A 45 1.72 -8.23 -4.36
C GLY A 45 1.68 -8.75 -5.78
N GLN A 46 1.01 -8.05 -6.69
CA GLN A 46 0.93 -8.48 -8.08
C GLN A 46 2.29 -8.42 -8.81
N ARG A 47 3.09 -7.37 -8.56
CA ARG A 47 4.46 -7.30 -9.11
C ARG A 47 5.33 -8.48 -8.64
N ILE A 48 5.27 -8.79 -7.35
CA ILE A 48 6.00 -9.90 -6.73
C ILE A 48 5.53 -11.23 -7.31
N GLU A 49 4.22 -11.40 -7.46
CA GLU A 49 3.63 -12.60 -8.02
C GLU A 49 4.07 -12.83 -9.47
N ALA A 50 3.99 -11.81 -10.32
CA ALA A 50 4.47 -11.87 -11.70
C ALA A 50 5.96 -12.27 -11.77
N LEU A 51 6.78 -11.71 -10.88
CA LEU A 51 8.20 -12.07 -10.76
C LEU A 51 8.39 -13.54 -10.33
N ILE A 52 7.66 -14.01 -9.32
CA ILE A 52 7.71 -15.40 -8.84
C ILE A 52 7.28 -16.35 -9.95
N ARG A 53 6.16 -16.08 -10.61
CA ARG A 53 5.66 -16.90 -11.73
C ARG A 53 6.68 -17.00 -12.85
N ARG A 54 7.39 -15.91 -13.18
CA ARG A 54 8.46 -15.94 -14.20
C ARG A 54 9.65 -16.78 -13.75
N GLN A 55 10.12 -16.58 -12.52
CA GLN A 55 11.35 -17.21 -12.01
C GLN A 55 11.17 -18.68 -11.61
N TYR A 56 9.97 -19.06 -11.18
CA TYR A 56 9.63 -20.37 -10.64
C TYR A 56 8.41 -20.98 -11.35
N PRO A 57 8.54 -21.41 -12.63
CA PRO A 57 7.42 -21.98 -13.37
C PRO A 57 6.84 -23.25 -12.74
N GLY A 58 7.62 -23.97 -11.92
CA GLY A 58 7.21 -25.21 -11.27
C GLY A 58 6.12 -25.06 -10.20
N ILE A 59 5.91 -23.86 -9.66
CA ILE A 59 4.91 -23.61 -8.59
C ILE A 59 3.66 -22.89 -9.08
N ARG A 60 3.57 -22.54 -10.38
CA ARG A 60 2.43 -21.76 -10.92
C ARG A 60 1.08 -22.41 -10.65
N ARG A 61 0.99 -23.73 -10.89
CA ARG A 61 -0.24 -24.49 -10.67
C ARG A 61 -0.69 -24.44 -9.20
N ASP A 62 0.25 -24.51 -8.26
CA ASP A 62 -0.08 -24.46 -6.84
C ASP A 62 -0.52 -23.04 -6.43
N MET A 63 0.06 -22.00 -7.04
CA MET A 63 -0.38 -20.62 -6.86
C MET A 63 -1.80 -20.40 -7.38
N ASP A 64 -2.11 -20.89 -8.59
CA ASP A 64 -3.46 -20.82 -9.17
C ASP A 64 -4.50 -21.50 -8.26
N LEU A 65 -4.16 -22.68 -7.72
CA LEU A 65 -5.02 -23.38 -6.77
C LEU A 65 -5.23 -22.58 -5.48
N ILE A 66 -4.20 -21.91 -4.96
CA ILE A 66 -4.32 -21.11 -3.74
C ILE A 66 -5.24 -19.89 -3.98
N GLN A 67 -5.13 -19.24 -5.13
CA GLN A 67 -5.98 -18.10 -5.50
C GLN A 67 -7.44 -18.52 -5.66
N GLU A 68 -7.70 -19.58 -6.42
CA GLU A 68 -9.04 -20.13 -6.61
C GLU A 68 -9.69 -20.48 -5.26
N GLN A 69 -8.96 -21.19 -4.38
CA GLN A 69 -9.45 -21.52 -3.04
C GLN A 69 -9.68 -20.29 -2.17
N THR A 70 -8.96 -19.20 -2.39
CA THR A 70 -9.16 -17.97 -1.63
C THR A 70 -10.40 -17.21 -2.09
N LEU A 71 -10.64 -17.14 -3.40
CA LEU A 71 -11.88 -16.58 -3.95
C LEU A 71 -13.11 -17.36 -3.45
N LEU A 72 -13.06 -18.70 -3.53
CA LEU A 72 -14.15 -19.56 -3.03
C LEU A 72 -14.45 -19.33 -1.54
N ARG A 73 -13.41 -19.22 -0.69
CA ARG A 73 -13.61 -18.94 0.74
C ARG A 73 -14.23 -17.57 0.98
N ARG A 74 -13.86 -16.56 0.19
CA ARG A 74 -14.44 -15.21 0.30
C ARG A 74 -15.94 -15.23 -0.01
N GLU A 75 -16.33 -15.96 -1.06
CA GLU A 75 -17.74 -16.19 -1.41
C GLU A 75 -18.48 -16.92 -0.29
N GLU A 76 -17.91 -18.00 0.27
CA GLU A 76 -18.50 -18.78 1.36
C GLU A 76 -18.69 -17.97 2.66
N MET A 77 -17.77 -17.05 2.96
CA MET A 77 -17.86 -16.17 4.12
C MET A 77 -18.88 -15.03 3.94
N GLY A 78 -19.49 -14.91 2.75
CA GLY A 78 -20.51 -13.91 2.48
C GLY A 78 -20.00 -12.48 2.53
N THR A 79 -18.71 -12.27 2.22
CA THR A 79 -18.16 -10.91 2.07
C THR A 79 -18.73 -10.32 0.79
N SER A 80 -19.87 -9.63 0.89
CA SER A 80 -20.50 -8.97 -0.25
C SER A 80 -19.81 -7.65 -0.50
N PRO A 81 -19.24 -7.41 -1.70
CA PRO A 81 -18.65 -6.12 -2.02
C PRO A 81 -19.66 -4.97 -1.91
N ALA A 82 -20.95 -5.25 -2.15
CA ALA A 82 -22.02 -4.26 -2.01
C ALA A 82 -22.22 -3.73 -0.57
N ASP A 83 -21.71 -4.43 0.44
CA ASP A 83 -21.77 -3.98 1.85
C ASP A 83 -20.59 -3.06 2.22
N LEU A 84 -19.58 -2.95 1.35
CA LEU A 84 -18.43 -2.07 1.56
C LEU A 84 -18.74 -0.63 1.16
N PRO A 85 -18.12 0.37 1.81
CA PRO A 85 -18.09 1.74 1.30
C PRO A 85 -17.56 1.78 -0.14
N GLU A 86 -17.92 2.81 -0.90
CA GLU A 86 -17.58 2.94 -2.33
C GLU A 86 -16.08 2.79 -2.62
N VAL A 87 -15.21 3.39 -1.80
CA VAL A 87 -13.75 3.23 -1.93
C VAL A 87 -13.33 1.79 -1.63
N GLY A 88 -13.94 1.17 -0.61
CA GLY A 88 -13.70 -0.24 -0.28
C GLY A 88 -14.09 -1.19 -1.41
N GLN A 89 -15.17 -0.89 -2.15
CA GLN A 89 -15.57 -1.64 -3.35
C GLN A 89 -14.49 -1.58 -4.44
N VAL A 90 -13.86 -0.42 -4.65
CA VAL A 90 -12.75 -0.28 -5.61
C VAL A 90 -11.54 -1.11 -5.20
N ILE A 91 -11.18 -1.07 -3.92
CA ILE A 91 -10.04 -1.83 -3.40
C ILE A 91 -10.31 -3.34 -3.47
N ASP A 92 -11.53 -3.77 -3.16
CA ASP A 92 -11.91 -5.18 -3.28
C ASP A 92 -11.88 -5.63 -4.74
N ALA A 93 -12.43 -4.84 -5.66
CA ALA A 93 -12.38 -5.13 -7.10
C ALA A 93 -10.94 -5.26 -7.61
N LEU A 94 -10.06 -4.34 -7.20
CA LEU A 94 -8.65 -4.37 -7.56
C LEU A 94 -7.99 -5.65 -7.06
N MET A 95 -8.19 -6.03 -5.81
CA MET A 95 -7.64 -7.25 -5.23
C MET A 95 -8.23 -8.53 -5.86
N VAL A 96 -9.53 -8.57 -6.13
CA VAL A 96 -10.18 -9.71 -6.82
C VAL A 96 -9.56 -9.92 -8.20
N SER A 97 -9.30 -8.83 -8.92
CA SER A 97 -8.67 -8.91 -10.25
C SER A 97 -7.25 -9.49 -10.23
N THR A 98 -6.49 -9.34 -9.13
CA THR A 98 -5.14 -9.93 -9.05
C THR A 98 -5.17 -11.45 -8.84
N MET A 99 -6.34 -12.04 -8.57
CA MET A 99 -6.54 -13.48 -8.39
C MET A 99 -7.27 -14.15 -9.57
N ASP A 100 -7.29 -13.50 -10.74
CA ASP A 100 -8.10 -13.93 -11.89
C ASP A 100 -9.62 -14.06 -11.57
N GLY A 101 -10.09 -13.38 -10.52
CA GLY A 101 -11.50 -13.28 -10.18
C GLY A 101 -12.21 -12.17 -10.96
N GLU A 102 -13.52 -12.30 -11.12
CA GLU A 102 -14.35 -11.26 -11.75
C GLU A 102 -15.02 -10.40 -10.67
N PRO A 103 -14.70 -9.10 -10.58
CA PRO A 103 -15.41 -8.18 -9.69
C PRO A 103 -16.89 -8.05 -10.11
N PRO A 104 -17.83 -7.87 -9.16
CA PRO A 104 -19.25 -7.73 -9.47
C PRO A 104 -19.59 -6.33 -10.01
N PHE A 105 -19.05 -5.96 -11.17
CA PHE A 105 -19.20 -4.61 -11.75
C PHE A 105 -20.64 -4.20 -12.02
N ASP A 106 -21.52 -5.17 -12.30
CA ASP A 106 -22.94 -4.91 -12.59
C ASP A 106 -23.72 -4.43 -11.35
N ASP A 107 -23.21 -4.72 -10.14
CA ASP A 107 -23.82 -4.32 -8.87
C ASP A 107 -23.24 -3.00 -8.32
N MET A 108 -22.22 -2.44 -8.97
CA MET A 108 -21.53 -1.22 -8.53
C MET A 108 -22.15 0.05 -9.11
N PRO A 109 -22.18 1.18 -8.37
CA PRO A 109 -22.47 2.49 -8.93
C PRO A 109 -21.50 2.83 -10.08
N ALA A 110 -21.97 3.59 -11.07
CA ALA A 110 -21.21 3.85 -12.31
C ALA A 110 -19.81 4.45 -12.04
N HIS A 111 -19.69 5.39 -11.10
CA HIS A 111 -18.41 6.01 -10.74
C HIS A 111 -17.49 5.04 -9.98
N VAL A 112 -18.04 4.18 -9.13
CA VAL A 112 -17.28 3.13 -8.45
C VAL A 112 -16.72 2.14 -9.47
N ARG A 113 -17.55 1.70 -10.42
CA ARG A 113 -17.15 0.84 -11.53
C ARG A 113 -16.04 1.49 -12.37
N GLU A 114 -16.20 2.76 -12.73
CA GLU A 114 -15.19 3.51 -13.50
C GLU A 114 -13.83 3.54 -12.77
N ALA A 115 -13.83 3.83 -11.47
CA ALA A 115 -12.63 3.81 -10.65
C ALA A 115 -12.00 2.41 -10.58
N SER A 116 -12.81 1.35 -10.42
CA SER A 116 -12.36 -0.04 -10.38
C SER A 116 -11.72 -0.46 -11.71
N GLU A 117 -12.42 -0.28 -12.83
CA GLU A 117 -11.91 -0.62 -14.17
C GLU A 117 -10.62 0.16 -14.47
N GLY A 118 -10.59 1.45 -14.14
CA GLY A 118 -9.42 2.31 -14.31
C GLY A 118 -8.22 1.87 -13.47
N ALA A 119 -8.43 1.47 -12.21
CA ALA A 119 -7.37 0.97 -11.34
C ALA A 119 -6.80 -0.36 -11.84
N ILE A 120 -7.68 -1.30 -12.23
CA ILE A 120 -7.30 -2.61 -12.76
C ILE A 120 -6.50 -2.46 -14.06
N ALA A 121 -6.87 -1.52 -14.93
CA ALA A 121 -6.18 -1.25 -16.18
C ALA A 121 -4.72 -0.80 -16.00
N MET A 122 -4.30 -0.39 -14.80
CA MET A 122 -2.90 -0.01 -14.51
C MET A 122 -2.03 -1.19 -14.04
N LEU A 123 -2.61 -2.31 -13.62
CA LEU A 123 -1.86 -3.48 -13.12
C LEU A 123 -0.82 -4.04 -14.12
N PRO A 124 -1.09 -4.09 -15.44
CA PRO A 124 -0.10 -4.58 -16.40
C PRO A 124 1.23 -3.81 -16.39
N GLU A 125 1.25 -2.56 -15.90
CA GLU A 125 2.47 -1.76 -15.79
C GLU A 125 3.47 -2.38 -14.80
N VAL A 126 2.98 -2.97 -13.70
CA VAL A 126 3.84 -3.58 -12.68
C VAL A 126 4.16 -5.05 -12.97
N GLU A 127 3.44 -5.70 -13.88
CA GLU A 127 3.75 -7.05 -14.33
C GLU A 127 4.89 -7.10 -15.36
N ALA A 128 5.26 -5.95 -15.92
CA ALA A 128 6.27 -5.82 -16.95
C ALA A 128 7.65 -6.38 -16.51
N GLU A 129 8.42 -6.90 -17.48
CA GLU A 129 9.77 -7.36 -17.20
C GLU A 129 10.68 -6.21 -16.79
N GLY A 130 11.30 -6.35 -15.61
CA GLY A 130 12.15 -5.32 -15.01
C GLY A 130 11.40 -4.29 -14.16
N ALA A 131 10.07 -4.43 -13.99
CA ALA A 131 9.31 -3.56 -13.09
C ALA A 131 9.87 -3.57 -11.67
N THR A 132 10.02 -2.38 -11.10
CA THR A 132 10.62 -2.13 -9.81
C THR A 132 9.56 -1.71 -8.78
N VAL A 133 9.92 -1.74 -7.49
CA VAL A 133 9.08 -1.18 -6.42
C VAL A 133 8.77 0.32 -6.64
N GLY A 134 9.64 1.04 -7.37
CA GLY A 134 9.38 2.41 -7.75
C GLY A 134 8.24 2.55 -8.76
N ASP A 135 8.03 1.54 -9.61
CA ASP A 135 6.90 1.49 -10.54
C ASP A 135 5.60 1.19 -9.78
N THR A 136 5.64 0.28 -8.80
CA THR A 136 4.55 0.07 -7.83
C THR A 136 4.15 1.39 -7.17
N ALA A 137 5.09 2.13 -6.60
CA ALA A 137 4.79 3.41 -5.93
C ALA A 137 4.13 4.44 -6.88
N ARG A 138 4.54 4.48 -8.16
CA ARG A 138 3.92 5.37 -9.17
C ARG A 138 2.51 4.92 -9.51
N VAL A 139 2.29 3.63 -9.71
CA VAL A 139 0.96 3.07 -9.98
C VAL A 139 0.04 3.29 -8.79
N THR A 140 0.51 3.06 -7.56
CA THR A 140 -0.23 3.39 -6.33
C THR A 140 -0.68 4.85 -6.31
N ALA A 141 0.23 5.79 -6.59
CA ALA A 141 -0.11 7.21 -6.59
C ALA A 141 -1.15 7.58 -7.66
N ARG A 142 -1.06 6.96 -8.84
CA ARG A 142 -2.03 7.16 -9.93
C ARG A 142 -3.40 6.57 -9.60
N ILE A 143 -3.45 5.35 -9.07
CA ILE A 143 -4.70 4.71 -8.62
C ILE A 143 -5.34 5.57 -7.52
N TYR A 144 -4.57 5.99 -6.51
CA TYR A 144 -5.08 6.85 -5.43
C TYR A 144 -5.69 8.14 -5.96
N SER A 145 -4.97 8.84 -6.84
CA SER A 145 -5.44 10.12 -7.41
C SER A 145 -6.71 9.92 -8.25
N MET A 146 -6.76 8.84 -9.04
CA MET A 146 -7.94 8.49 -9.83
C MET A 146 -9.16 8.20 -8.95
N ILE A 147 -9.00 7.42 -7.88
CA ILE A 147 -10.08 7.16 -6.93
C ILE A 147 -10.58 8.48 -6.34
N ASP A 148 -9.68 9.35 -5.89
CA ASP A 148 -10.05 10.66 -5.33
C ASP A 148 -10.85 11.51 -6.34
N GLU A 149 -10.35 11.64 -7.57
CA GLU A 149 -10.99 12.40 -8.64
C GLU A 149 -12.38 11.86 -9.00
N VAL A 150 -12.51 10.55 -9.20
CA VAL A 150 -13.77 9.90 -9.59
C VAL A 150 -14.78 9.96 -8.45
N MET A 151 -14.37 9.73 -7.20
CA MET A 151 -15.26 9.84 -6.04
C MET A 151 -15.74 11.29 -5.84
N GLN A 152 -14.87 12.27 -6.06
CA GLN A 152 -15.28 13.69 -6.05
C GLN A 152 -16.25 14.02 -7.19
N ALA A 153 -16.03 13.48 -8.40
CA ALA A 153 -16.92 13.70 -9.54
C ALA A 153 -18.30 13.06 -9.32
N GLY A 154 -18.35 11.85 -8.75
CA GLY A 154 -19.57 11.15 -8.37
C GLY A 154 -20.40 11.96 -7.37
N ARG A 155 -19.75 12.52 -6.33
CA ARG A 155 -20.42 13.41 -5.35
C ARG A 155 -21.04 14.64 -5.97
N ARG A 156 -20.44 15.20 -7.02
CA ARG A 156 -20.95 16.37 -7.73
C ARG A 156 -22.06 16.04 -8.74
N GLY A 157 -22.40 14.75 -8.91
CA GLY A 157 -23.36 14.29 -9.93
C GLY A 157 -22.88 14.53 -11.36
N ILE A 158 -21.57 14.66 -11.56
CA ILE A 158 -20.96 14.92 -12.88
C ILE A 158 -20.74 13.61 -13.64
N THR A 159 -20.85 12.47 -12.97
CA THR A 159 -20.72 11.13 -13.54
C THR A 159 -22.02 10.70 -14.23
N GLU A 160 -22.48 11.50 -15.19
CA GLU A 160 -23.33 10.99 -16.26
C GLU A 160 -22.40 10.45 -17.34
N PRO A 161 -22.63 9.23 -17.88
CA PRO A 161 -21.94 8.82 -19.09
C PRO A 161 -22.26 9.86 -20.17
N PHE A 162 -21.27 10.25 -20.96
CA PHE A 162 -21.46 10.99 -22.20
C PHE A 162 -22.41 10.18 -23.12
N SER A 163 -23.72 10.32 -22.91
CA SER A 163 -24.78 9.71 -23.69
C SER A 163 -25.52 10.82 -24.42
N ASP A 164 -25.81 10.60 -25.70
CA ASP A 164 -26.47 11.57 -26.59
C ASP A 164 -27.85 12.03 -26.06
N ASP A 165 -28.46 11.26 -25.15
CA ASP A 165 -29.75 11.56 -24.53
C ASP A 165 -29.71 12.69 -23.49
N ALA A 166 -28.57 12.92 -22.81
CA ALA A 166 -28.42 14.00 -21.84
C ALA A 166 -28.48 15.40 -22.49
N MET A 167 -28.05 15.52 -23.76
CA MET A 167 -28.15 16.77 -24.52
C MET A 167 -29.60 17.16 -24.87
N ASN A 168 -30.53 16.20 -24.91
CA ASN A 168 -31.91 16.46 -25.32
C ASN A 168 -32.83 16.86 -24.15
N GLN A 169 -32.41 16.61 -22.89
CA GLN A 169 -33.19 16.96 -21.70
C GLN A 169 -32.92 18.40 -21.21
N GLN A 170 -31.76 18.99 -21.55
CA GLN A 170 -31.48 20.40 -21.26
C GLN A 170 -32.34 21.40 -22.06
N ALA A 171 -33.07 20.95 -23.08
CA ALA A 171 -33.95 21.80 -23.88
C ALA A 171 -35.36 22.01 -23.30
N ARG A 172 -35.66 21.49 -22.09
CA ARG A 172 -36.99 21.63 -21.46
C ARG A 172 -36.93 22.01 -19.99
N LYS A 173 -36.58 23.27 -19.70
CA LYS A 173 -36.97 23.93 -18.44
C LYS A 173 -38.16 24.88 -18.67
N PRO A 174 -39.20 24.85 -17.83
CA PRO A 174 -39.83 26.05 -17.34
C PRO A 174 -39.30 26.40 -15.94
N GLU A 175 -39.33 27.70 -15.67
CA GLU A 175 -38.85 28.40 -14.48
C GLU A 175 -39.57 28.06 -13.16
N GLN A 176 -38.88 28.41 -12.07
CA GLN A 176 -39.32 28.63 -10.67
C GLN A 176 -39.33 27.44 -9.70
N ALA A 177 -38.36 27.46 -8.78
CA ALA A 177 -38.62 27.59 -7.35
C ALA A 177 -37.32 27.94 -6.62
N GLU A 178 -37.29 29.13 -6.03
CA GLU A 178 -36.30 29.55 -5.04
C GLU A 178 -36.46 28.69 -3.79
N GLY A 179 -35.34 28.16 -3.31
CA GLY A 179 -35.23 27.43 -2.06
C GLY A 179 -33.78 27.45 -1.65
N GLU A 180 -33.38 28.49 -0.92
CA GLU A 180 -32.11 28.51 -0.19
C GLU A 180 -32.13 27.34 0.80
N GLN A 181 -31.39 26.28 0.48
CA GLN A 181 -30.95 25.30 1.47
C GLN A 181 -29.53 25.67 1.82
N GLU A 182 -29.33 26.11 3.07
CA GLU A 182 -28.03 26.17 3.73
C GLU A 182 -27.40 24.77 3.66
N THR A 183 -26.50 24.57 2.69
CA THR A 183 -25.54 23.48 2.75
C THR A 183 -24.47 23.90 3.75
N GLY A 184 -24.61 23.40 4.98
CA GLY A 184 -23.46 23.29 5.87
C GLY A 184 -22.48 22.33 5.22
N ASP A 185 -21.52 22.87 4.47
CA ASP A 185 -20.39 22.14 3.91
C ASP A 185 -19.55 21.59 5.08
N VAL A 186 -19.93 20.42 5.57
CA VAL A 186 -19.01 19.57 6.31
C VAL A 186 -18.09 18.99 5.24
N ASP A 187 -16.81 19.33 5.31
CA ASP A 187 -15.74 18.88 4.41
C ASP A 187 -15.54 17.36 4.54
N PHE A 188 -16.49 16.59 3.97
CA PHE A 188 -16.52 15.14 4.05
C PHE A 188 -15.67 14.56 2.92
N ASN A 189 -14.51 14.03 3.29
CA ASN A 189 -13.64 13.28 2.39
C ASN A 189 -13.85 11.77 2.64
N PRO A 190 -14.41 10.99 1.70
CA PRO A 190 -14.63 9.55 1.91
C PRO A 190 -13.32 8.75 2.04
N LEU A 191 -12.18 9.34 1.66
CA LEU A 191 -10.87 8.74 1.87
C LEU A 191 -10.46 8.77 3.35
N ASP A 192 -10.99 9.72 4.13
CA ASP A 192 -10.71 9.86 5.57
C ASP A 192 -11.50 8.84 6.41
N GLU A 193 -12.61 8.31 5.86
CA GLU A 193 -13.39 7.21 6.45
C GLU A 193 -12.99 5.84 5.92
N TYR A 194 -11.92 5.75 5.13
CA TYR A 194 -11.43 4.47 4.66
C TYR A 194 -10.88 3.64 5.82
N GLU A 195 -11.54 2.53 6.11
CA GLU A 195 -11.06 1.52 7.03
C GLU A 195 -10.17 0.51 6.29
N PRO A 196 -8.94 0.23 6.78
CA PRO A 196 -8.04 -0.73 6.17
C PRO A 196 -8.71 -2.09 5.95
N MET A 197 -8.51 -2.65 4.76
CA MET A 197 -9.08 -3.94 4.42
C MET A 197 -8.23 -5.08 5.02
N GLU A 198 -8.90 -6.11 5.53
CA GLU A 198 -8.19 -7.35 5.86
C GLU A 198 -7.69 -8.04 4.59
N MET A 199 -6.38 -7.90 4.36
CA MET A 199 -5.71 -8.52 3.24
C MET A 199 -5.71 -10.05 3.39
N PRO A 200 -6.05 -10.80 2.33
CA PRO A 200 -5.99 -12.25 2.38
C PRO A 200 -4.54 -12.72 2.53
N PRO A 201 -4.31 -13.94 3.10
CA PRO A 201 -2.98 -14.39 3.53
C PRO A 201 -1.93 -14.52 2.41
N PHE A 202 -2.35 -14.51 1.14
CA PHE A 202 -1.46 -14.61 -0.01
C PHE A 202 -1.05 -13.24 -0.58
N VAL A 203 -1.65 -12.14 -0.10
CA VAL A 203 -1.13 -10.77 -0.30
C VAL A 203 -0.42 -10.37 0.99
N PRO A 204 0.84 -10.82 1.21
CA PRO A 204 1.53 -10.52 2.45
C PRO A 204 1.67 -9.00 2.60
N PRO A 205 1.31 -8.44 3.75
CA PRO A 205 1.49 -7.01 3.97
C PRO A 205 2.98 -6.67 3.88
N VAL A 206 3.31 -5.56 3.23
CA VAL A 206 4.70 -5.11 3.18
C VAL A 206 5.10 -4.63 4.58
N MET A 207 5.98 -5.39 5.23
CA MET A 207 6.45 -5.10 6.58
C MET A 207 7.51 -3.99 6.57
N GLU A 208 7.06 -2.76 6.85
CA GLU A 208 7.92 -1.56 6.91
C GLU A 208 9.11 -1.71 7.88
N GLU A 209 8.95 -2.45 8.97
CA GLU A 209 9.99 -2.68 9.98
C GLU A 209 11.20 -3.44 9.44
N LEU A 210 11.02 -4.26 8.39
CA LEU A 210 12.10 -5.01 7.74
C LEU A 210 12.87 -4.17 6.71
N VAL A 211 12.37 -2.98 6.37
CA VAL A 211 13.01 -2.00 5.47
C VAL A 211 13.71 -0.91 6.31
N GLN A 212 14.29 -1.30 7.45
CA GLN A 212 15.16 -0.41 8.22
C GLN A 212 16.52 -0.29 7.53
N PRO A 213 17.07 0.93 7.36
CA PRO A 213 18.46 1.07 6.95
C PRO A 213 19.36 0.37 7.97
N GLU A 214 20.39 -0.34 7.48
CA GLU A 214 21.30 -1.23 8.20
C GLU A 214 22.04 -0.63 9.42
N SER A 215 21.78 0.62 9.78
CA SER A 215 22.40 1.32 10.90
C SER A 215 22.13 0.70 12.27
N ASN A 216 21.05 -0.08 12.44
CA ASN A 216 20.78 -0.77 13.72
C ASN A 216 21.40 -2.17 13.80
N ALA A 217 21.64 -2.85 12.68
CA ALA A 217 22.26 -4.18 12.67
C ALA A 217 23.75 -4.10 13.04
N MET A 218 24.46 -3.06 12.60
CA MET A 218 25.88 -2.86 12.95
C MET A 218 26.07 -2.52 14.43
N ASN A 219 25.18 -1.70 15.01
CA ASN A 219 25.27 -1.28 16.42
C ASN A 219 24.95 -2.40 17.41
N GLN A 220 24.09 -3.36 17.06
CA GLN A 220 23.85 -4.55 17.91
C GLN A 220 25.02 -5.53 17.86
N ILE A 221 25.66 -5.72 16.71
CA ILE A 221 26.83 -6.59 16.59
C ILE A 221 28.06 -5.99 17.31
N GLU A 222 28.24 -4.67 17.27
CA GLU A 222 29.31 -4.00 18.02
C GLU A 222 29.06 -3.96 19.53
N ALA A 223 27.80 -3.84 19.98
CA ALA A 223 27.45 -3.88 21.40
C ALA A 223 27.61 -5.30 22.00
N GLU A 224 27.18 -6.35 21.28
CA GLU A 224 27.34 -7.74 21.72
C GLU A 224 28.79 -8.23 21.62
N GLY A 225 29.59 -7.69 20.69
CA GLY A 225 31.03 -7.96 20.60
C GLY A 225 31.88 -7.27 21.68
N ALA A 226 31.43 -6.13 22.21
CA ALA A 226 32.14 -5.38 23.24
C ALA A 226 31.90 -5.88 24.68
N GLU A 227 30.77 -6.55 24.94
CA GLU A 227 30.50 -7.16 26.26
C GLU A 227 31.21 -8.52 26.46
N GLY A 228 31.72 -9.15 25.40
CA GLY A 228 32.39 -10.45 25.49
C GLY A 228 33.89 -10.42 25.85
N ASP A 229 34.56 -9.26 25.75
CA ASP A 229 36.01 -9.14 25.88
C ASP A 229 36.48 -8.47 27.19
N ALA A 230 35.57 -8.11 28.10
CA ALA A 230 35.92 -7.42 29.35
C ALA A 230 36.16 -8.34 30.56
N GLU A 231 36.02 -9.66 30.45
CA GLU A 231 36.05 -10.57 31.61
C GLU A 231 37.15 -11.65 31.55
N LYS A 232 38.31 -11.34 30.95
CA LYS A 232 39.54 -12.13 31.13
C LYS A 232 40.78 -11.25 31.17
N ASP A 233 40.97 -10.53 32.26
CA ASP A 233 42.32 -10.24 32.73
C ASP A 233 42.37 -9.96 34.23
N GLY A 234 43.14 -10.79 34.94
CA GLY A 234 43.62 -10.53 36.30
C GLY A 234 42.96 -11.34 37.42
N ASP A 235 43.51 -12.51 37.73
CA ASP A 235 44.39 -12.60 38.92
C ASP A 235 45.23 -13.89 38.92
N THR A 236 46.52 -13.70 39.16
CA THR A 236 47.57 -14.73 39.24
C THR A 236 48.20 -14.61 40.61
N SER A 237 48.18 -15.66 41.43
CA SER A 237 49.26 -16.04 42.38
C SER A 237 48.90 -17.38 43.03
N GLU A 238 49.65 -18.44 42.73
CA GLU A 238 50.76 -18.99 43.52
C GLU A 238 50.30 -20.00 44.59
N GLU A 239 50.63 -21.28 44.37
CA GLU A 239 51.53 -22.05 45.25
C GLU A 239 51.80 -23.42 44.62
N VAL A 240 53.03 -23.63 44.16
CA VAL A 240 53.58 -24.94 43.82
C VAL A 240 54.66 -25.23 44.84
N GLU A 241 54.31 -25.96 45.90
CA GLU A 241 55.29 -26.62 46.77
C GLU A 241 55.53 -28.06 46.31
N ALA A 242 56.80 -28.43 46.40
CA ALA A 242 57.43 -29.61 45.86
C ALA A 242 57.27 -30.87 46.76
N GLU A 243 57.93 -31.95 46.31
CA GLU A 243 58.27 -33.22 46.99
C GLU A 243 57.36 -34.41 46.62
N SER A 244 57.80 -35.31 45.72
CA SER A 244 58.80 -36.38 45.93
C SER A 244 58.22 -37.61 46.65
N MET A 245 57.67 -38.56 45.88
CA MET A 245 57.99 -40.02 45.88
C MET A 245 57.02 -40.80 44.99
#